data_AF-A0A0G4ERN1-F1
#
_entry.id   AF-A0A0G4ERN1-F1
#
_cell.length_a   1.000
_cell.length_b   1.000
_cell.length_c   1.000
_cell.angle_alpha   90.00
_cell.angle_beta   90.00
_cell.angle_gamma   90.00
#
_symmetry.space_group_name_H-M   'P 1'
#
loop_
_entity.id
_entity.type
_entity.pdbx_description
1 polymer ?
#
loop_
_entity_poly.entity_id
_entity_poly.type
_entity_poly.pdbx_seq_one_letter_code
_entity_poly.pdbx_strand_id
1 'polypeptide(L)'
;MKRPWKRGGKKCCLIQYLDPFGRFRKQTQFTERIDADSTVLLLLVLAQVTSSRVAFHASVHENIVKRGPRYNIRNPETPPCQAPDFVADAVLPDGSFDQVSLSSFKGKKYVVLFFYPLDFTFVCPSEIVAFDQKIAEFQSRNVEVIGCSIDSKFVHHAWRDTPLNKGGIGPIKYTLLADVKKELADKYQVLLPSEGVALRGLFLIDKQGVVRHAVINDLPLGRSVDEALRMVDALQHHESVGEVCPANWTKGAKGMKPTSEGVASYLPTMK
;
A
#
# COMPACT_ATOMS: atom_id res chain seq x y z
N MET A 1 52.65 -23.77 7.82
CA MET A 1 52.36 -25.22 7.71
C MET A 1 51.72 -25.73 9.00
N LYS A 2 50.41 -26.02 9.01
CA LYS A 2 49.75 -26.80 10.08
C LYS A 2 49.01 -27.95 9.41
N ARG A 3 49.30 -29.19 9.83
CA ARG A 3 48.81 -30.43 9.19
C ARG A 3 47.31 -30.63 9.48
N PRO A 4 46.49 -31.13 8.54
CA PRO A 4 45.11 -31.46 8.82
C PRO A 4 45.02 -32.78 9.62
N TRP A 5 44.20 -32.76 10.68
CA TRP A 5 43.86 -33.93 11.47
C TRP A 5 42.78 -34.75 10.72
N LYS A 6 43.03 -36.04 10.48
CA LYS A 6 42.04 -36.97 9.90
C LYS A 6 41.53 -37.91 10.99
N ARG A 7 40.25 -37.83 11.30
CA ARG A 7 39.49 -38.93 11.92
C ARG A 7 38.23 -39.13 11.08
N GLY A 8 38.13 -40.29 10.42
CA GLY A 8 36.93 -40.74 9.69
C GLY A 8 36.53 -39.90 8.47
N GLY A 9 37.27 -39.99 7.36
CA GLY A 9 36.76 -39.80 5.98
C GLY A 9 36.15 -38.45 5.55
N LYS A 10 35.80 -37.51 6.44
CA LYS A 10 35.10 -36.26 6.11
C LYS A 10 36.07 -35.07 6.15
N LYS A 11 36.07 -34.24 5.11
CA LYS A 11 36.80 -32.96 5.11
C LYS A 11 35.96 -31.94 5.89
N CYS A 12 36.58 -31.30 6.86
CA CYS A 12 35.94 -30.28 7.69
C CYS A 12 36.38 -28.90 7.17
N CYS A 13 35.43 -28.05 6.78
CA CYS A 13 35.71 -26.67 6.38
C CYS A 13 35.23 -25.73 7.47
N LEU A 14 36.12 -24.85 7.93
CA LEU A 14 35.80 -23.82 8.91
C LEU A 14 35.35 -22.59 8.14
N ILE A 15 34.06 -22.26 8.19
CA ILE A 15 33.52 -21.06 7.53
C ILE A 15 33.30 -19.99 8.60
N GLN A 16 33.86 -18.81 8.35
CA GLN A 16 33.58 -17.60 9.14
C GLN A 16 32.48 -16.81 8.44
N TYR A 17 31.44 -16.44 9.16
CA TYR A 17 30.38 -15.58 8.67
C TYR A 17 30.08 -14.46 9.68
N LEU A 18 29.54 -13.35 9.18
CA LEU A 18 29.14 -12.17 9.95
C LEU A 18 27.68 -12.33 10.36
N ASP A 19 27.41 -12.38 11.66
CA ASP A 19 26.02 -12.39 12.14
C ASP A 19 25.30 -11.06 11.81
N PRO A 20 23.96 -10.97 11.96
CA PRO A 20 23.19 -9.77 11.65
C PRO A 20 23.59 -8.51 12.46
N PHE A 21 24.50 -8.67 13.43
CA PHE A 21 25.06 -7.61 14.25
C PHE A 21 26.54 -7.33 13.93
N GLY A 22 27.06 -7.85 12.81
CA GLY A 22 28.41 -7.59 12.33
C GLY A 22 29.52 -8.32 13.10
N ARG A 23 29.21 -9.39 13.84
CA ARG A 23 30.23 -10.16 14.59
C ARG A 23 30.62 -11.43 13.85
N PHE A 24 31.93 -11.69 13.77
CA PHE A 24 32.45 -12.91 13.17
C PHE A 24 32.20 -14.12 14.07
N ARG A 25 31.44 -15.11 13.59
CA ARG A 25 31.28 -16.41 14.24
C ARG A 25 31.87 -17.53 13.39
N LYS A 26 32.36 -18.58 14.06
CA LYS A 26 32.88 -19.81 13.44
C LYS A 26 31.84 -20.90 13.57
N GLN A 27 31.44 -21.49 12.44
CA GLN A 27 30.61 -22.69 12.43
C GLN A 27 31.35 -23.81 11.70
N THR A 28 31.29 -25.00 12.27
CA THR A 28 31.94 -26.19 11.71
C THR A 28 30.89 -26.97 10.94
N GLN A 29 31.06 -27.12 9.62
CA GLN A 29 30.21 -27.96 8.79
C GLN A 29 31.00 -29.16 8.24
N PHE A 30 30.33 -30.30 8.18
CA PHE A 30 30.82 -31.52 7.53
C PHE A 30 30.11 -31.68 6.19
N THR A 31 30.87 -31.78 5.09
CA THR A 31 30.31 -32.05 3.77
C THR A 31 30.66 -33.47 3.32
N GLU A 32 29.68 -34.17 2.75
CA GLU A 32 29.91 -35.38 1.95
C GLU A 32 30.08 -35.00 0.47
N ARG A 33 30.88 -35.79 -0.25
CA ARG A 33 31.28 -35.57 -1.66
C ARG A 33 30.06 -35.38 -2.57
N ILE A 34 30.04 -34.32 -3.34
CA ILE A 34 29.20 -34.19 -4.54
C ILE A 34 30.10 -33.67 -5.67
N ASP A 35 30.17 -34.44 -6.75
CA ASP A 35 30.91 -34.13 -7.96
C ASP A 35 30.18 -33.05 -8.78
N ALA A 36 30.96 -32.22 -9.47
CA ALA A 36 30.49 -31.03 -10.17
C ALA A 36 29.87 -31.39 -11.53
N ASP A 37 28.59 -31.09 -11.69
CA ASP A 37 27.94 -31.02 -13.00
C ASP A 37 27.02 -29.79 -13.08
N SER A 38 26.85 -29.27 -14.28
CA SER A 38 26.30 -27.94 -14.63
C SER A 38 24.87 -27.67 -14.13
N THR A 39 24.20 -28.66 -13.54
CA THR A 39 22.89 -28.58 -12.89
C THR A 39 22.88 -27.78 -11.59
N VAL A 40 24.03 -27.69 -10.90
CA VAL A 40 24.14 -26.98 -9.61
C VAL A 40 24.01 -25.46 -9.78
N LEU A 41 24.44 -24.92 -10.93
CA LEU A 41 24.32 -23.48 -11.20
C LEU A 41 22.86 -23.06 -11.41
N LEU A 42 22.05 -23.89 -12.07
CA LEU A 42 20.63 -23.63 -12.27
C LEU A 42 19.84 -23.73 -10.96
N LEU A 43 20.21 -24.69 -10.09
CA LEU A 43 19.62 -24.83 -8.75
C LEU A 43 20.02 -23.69 -7.80
N LEU A 44 21.24 -23.15 -7.91
CA LEU A 44 21.67 -21.97 -7.14
C LEU A 44 20.96 -20.69 -7.59
N VAL A 45 20.72 -20.52 -8.89
CA VAL A 45 19.94 -19.39 -9.41
C VAL A 45 18.47 -19.52 -8.98
N LEU A 46 17.89 -20.71 -9.04
CA LEU A 46 16.54 -20.95 -8.52
C LEU A 46 16.48 -20.73 -7.00
N ALA A 47 17.48 -21.17 -6.24
CA ALA A 47 17.57 -20.95 -4.79
C ALA A 47 17.73 -19.46 -4.43
N GLN A 48 18.48 -18.69 -5.21
CA GLN A 48 18.61 -17.24 -5.06
C GLN A 48 17.30 -16.52 -5.40
N VAL A 49 16.61 -16.91 -6.47
CA VAL A 49 15.29 -16.35 -6.84
C VAL A 49 14.22 -16.71 -5.79
N THR A 50 14.24 -17.93 -5.23
CA THR A 50 13.34 -18.30 -4.12
C THR A 50 13.73 -17.62 -2.81
N SER A 51 15.02 -17.43 -2.53
CA SER A 51 15.50 -16.74 -1.32
C SER A 51 15.13 -15.26 -1.34
N SER A 52 15.19 -14.61 -2.50
CA SER A 52 14.75 -13.22 -2.65
C SER A 52 13.23 -13.11 -2.48
N ARG A 53 12.44 -14.06 -2.99
CA ARG A 53 10.97 -14.07 -2.79
C ARG A 53 10.57 -14.39 -1.34
N VAL A 54 11.29 -15.27 -0.65
CA VAL A 54 11.04 -15.60 0.76
C VAL A 54 11.49 -14.46 1.69
N ALA A 55 12.62 -13.81 1.39
CA ALA A 55 13.06 -12.60 2.09
C ALA A 55 12.11 -11.41 1.83
N PHE A 56 11.55 -11.30 0.62
CA PHE A 56 10.54 -10.31 0.25
C PHE A 56 9.24 -10.50 1.02
N HIS A 57 8.71 -11.73 1.09
CA HIS A 57 7.52 -12.03 1.88
C HIS A 57 7.75 -11.78 3.38
N ALA A 58 8.93 -12.14 3.90
CA ALA A 58 9.29 -11.87 5.29
C ALA A 58 9.42 -10.37 5.62
N SER A 59 9.90 -9.55 4.68
CA SER A 59 10.04 -8.08 4.87
C SER A 59 8.71 -7.34 4.85
N VAL A 60 7.80 -7.71 3.93
CA VAL A 60 6.43 -7.16 3.88
C VAL A 60 5.66 -7.58 5.14
N HIS A 61 5.77 -8.85 5.54
CA HIS A 61 5.14 -9.35 6.75
C HIS A 61 5.76 -8.74 8.02
N GLU A 62 7.08 -8.50 8.08
CA GLU A 62 7.71 -7.78 9.19
C GLU A 62 7.25 -6.34 9.31
N ASN A 63 7.10 -5.59 8.22
CA ASN A 63 6.62 -4.21 8.30
C ASN A 63 5.14 -4.13 8.71
N ILE A 64 4.29 -5.00 8.16
CA ILE A 64 2.86 -5.06 8.51
C ILE A 64 2.66 -5.54 9.96
N VAL A 65 3.42 -6.56 10.40
CA VAL A 65 3.23 -7.18 11.73
C VAL A 65 4.04 -6.51 12.85
N LYS A 66 5.26 -6.00 12.60
CA LYS A 66 6.09 -5.37 13.65
C LYS A 66 5.85 -3.88 13.81
N ARG A 67 5.53 -3.13 12.75
CA ARG A 67 5.19 -1.71 12.89
C ARG A 67 3.71 -1.51 13.15
N GLY A 68 2.84 -2.39 12.62
CA GLY A 68 1.39 -2.26 12.69
C GLY A 68 0.91 -0.92 12.08
N PRO A 69 -0.33 -0.80 11.60
CA PRO A 69 -0.87 0.54 11.42
C PRO A 69 -0.92 1.21 12.80
N ARG A 70 -0.12 2.26 13.04
CA ARG A 70 -0.28 3.11 14.25
C ARG A 70 -1.65 3.83 14.30
N TYR A 71 -2.47 3.66 13.26
CA TYR A 71 -3.89 4.00 13.25
C TYR A 71 -4.67 3.01 14.12
N ASN A 72 -4.60 3.20 15.44
CA ASN A 72 -5.51 2.52 16.36
C ASN A 72 -6.88 3.22 16.30
N ILE A 73 -7.79 2.70 15.48
CA ILE A 73 -9.14 3.25 15.26
C ILE A 73 -10.03 3.14 16.53
N ARG A 74 -9.57 2.47 17.61
CA ARG A 74 -10.42 2.09 18.76
C ARG A 74 -9.94 2.53 20.15
N ASN A 75 -8.91 3.37 20.30
CA ASN A 75 -8.53 3.85 21.63
C ASN A 75 -9.15 5.23 21.93
N PRO A 76 -10.05 5.36 22.93
CA PRO A 76 -10.64 6.65 23.33
C PRO A 76 -9.62 7.65 23.91
N GLU A 77 -8.40 7.23 24.24
CA GLU A 77 -7.31 8.12 24.68
C GLU A 77 -6.37 8.55 23.53
N THR A 78 -6.46 7.90 22.35
CA THR A 78 -5.78 8.41 21.15
C THR A 78 -6.66 9.47 20.51
N PRO A 79 -6.11 10.63 20.11
CA PRO A 79 -6.86 11.57 19.29
C PRO A 79 -7.44 10.83 18.09
N PRO A 80 -8.64 11.21 17.59
CA PRO A 80 -9.22 10.60 16.40
C PRO A 80 -8.13 10.50 15.35
N CYS A 81 -8.03 9.39 14.62
CA CYS A 81 -6.97 9.09 13.66
C CYS A 81 -6.87 10.17 12.55
N GLN A 82 -6.36 11.34 12.93
CA GLN A 82 -6.22 12.51 12.09
C GLN A 82 -5.27 12.09 10.99
N ALA A 83 -5.72 12.27 9.76
CA ALA A 83 -4.88 12.07 8.60
C ALA A 83 -3.68 13.02 8.71
N PRO A 84 -2.43 12.53 8.59
CA PRO A 84 -1.25 13.37 8.57
C PRO A 84 -1.41 14.44 7.48
N ASP A 85 -1.34 15.70 7.89
CA ASP A 85 -1.42 16.81 6.95
C ASP A 85 -0.17 16.84 6.05
N PHE A 86 -0.36 17.41 4.87
CA PHE A 86 0.68 17.57 3.88
C PHE A 86 0.47 18.84 3.09
N VAL A 87 1.56 19.36 2.54
CA VAL A 87 1.58 20.31 1.43
C VAL A 87 2.56 19.72 0.43
N ALA A 88 2.08 19.38 -0.77
CA ALA A 88 2.87 18.69 -1.76
C ALA A 88 2.68 19.31 -3.14
N ASP A 89 3.78 19.37 -3.89
CA ASP A 89 3.78 19.70 -5.31
C ASP A 89 2.94 18.66 -6.08
N ALA A 90 2.17 19.11 -7.07
CA ALA A 90 1.22 18.27 -7.77
C ALA A 90 1.07 18.64 -9.24
N VAL A 91 0.49 17.72 -10.01
CA VAL A 91 -0.12 17.99 -11.32
C VAL A 91 -1.63 17.99 -11.15
N LEU A 92 -2.26 19.13 -11.45
CA LEU A 92 -3.69 19.35 -11.32
C LEU A 92 -4.49 18.73 -12.48
N PRO A 93 -5.83 18.60 -12.39
CA PRO A 93 -6.65 18.00 -13.44
C PRO A 93 -6.46 18.60 -14.84
N ASP A 94 -6.18 19.90 -14.93
CA ASP A 94 -5.94 20.62 -16.18
C ASP A 94 -4.50 20.46 -16.74
N GLY A 95 -3.63 19.74 -16.02
CA GLY A 95 -2.23 19.53 -16.38
C GLY A 95 -1.28 20.58 -15.79
N SER A 96 -1.79 21.64 -15.16
CA SER A 96 -0.96 22.66 -14.54
C SER A 96 -0.26 22.14 -13.27
N PHE A 97 0.78 22.86 -12.84
CA PHE A 97 1.51 22.56 -11.60
C PHE A 97 1.10 23.52 -10.49
N ASP A 98 0.79 22.97 -9.33
CA ASP A 98 0.51 23.74 -8.13
C ASP A 98 0.86 22.93 -6.86
N GLN A 99 0.66 23.52 -5.69
CA GLN A 99 0.73 22.84 -4.40
C GLN A 99 -0.65 22.54 -3.87
N VAL A 100 -0.82 21.32 -3.34
CA VAL A 100 -2.07 20.88 -2.72
C VAL A 100 -1.81 20.51 -1.27
N SER A 101 -2.70 20.97 -0.38
CA SER A 101 -2.69 20.58 1.03
C SER A 101 -3.94 19.80 1.41
N LEU A 102 -3.79 18.82 2.31
CA LEU A 102 -4.95 18.08 2.83
C LEU A 102 -5.88 19.01 3.60
N SER A 103 -5.32 19.90 4.42
CA SER A 103 -6.04 20.92 5.17
C SER A 103 -6.96 21.81 4.32
N SER A 104 -6.68 22.01 3.04
CA SER A 104 -7.54 22.80 2.13
C SER A 104 -8.94 22.19 1.92
N PHE A 105 -9.07 20.86 2.08
CA PHE A 105 -10.31 20.10 1.94
C PHE A 105 -11.11 19.97 3.24
N LYS A 106 -10.48 20.20 4.39
CA LYS A 106 -11.10 20.07 5.71
C LYS A 106 -12.33 20.98 5.82
N GLY A 107 -13.43 20.41 6.31
CA GLY A 107 -14.75 21.03 6.40
C GLY A 107 -15.53 21.10 5.09
N LYS A 108 -14.91 20.79 3.94
CA LYS A 108 -15.50 20.99 2.61
C LYS A 108 -15.79 19.67 1.90
N LYS A 109 -14.79 18.80 1.77
CA LYS A 109 -14.86 17.55 1.00
C LYS A 109 -14.37 16.36 1.80
N TYR A 110 -14.84 15.17 1.42
CA TYR A 110 -14.13 13.93 1.77
C TYR A 110 -12.92 13.78 0.84
N VAL A 111 -11.91 13.03 1.25
CA VAL A 111 -10.72 12.78 0.41
C VAL A 111 -10.47 11.28 0.31
N VAL A 112 -10.33 10.78 -0.91
CA VAL A 112 -9.74 9.47 -1.20
C VAL A 112 -8.31 9.72 -1.65
N LEU A 113 -7.36 9.50 -0.74
CA LEU A 113 -5.93 9.58 -1.02
C LEU A 113 -5.42 8.17 -1.29
N PHE A 114 -4.81 7.94 -2.45
CA PHE A 114 -4.24 6.65 -2.77
C PHE A 114 -2.80 6.77 -3.26
N PHE A 115 -1.94 5.91 -2.73
CA PHE A 115 -0.55 5.78 -3.11
C PHE A 115 -0.39 4.68 -4.15
N TYR A 116 0.55 4.85 -5.06
CA TYR A 116 0.97 3.81 -5.98
C TYR A 116 2.50 3.80 -6.11
N PRO A 117 3.11 2.65 -6.46
CA PRO A 117 4.56 2.50 -6.42
C PRO A 117 5.35 3.49 -7.26
N LEU A 118 5.10 3.50 -8.58
CA LEU A 118 5.89 4.24 -9.58
C LEU A 118 5.07 4.50 -10.86
N ASP A 119 5.35 5.63 -11.49
CA ASP A 119 4.95 5.95 -12.87
C ASP A 119 5.59 4.99 -13.88
N PHE A 120 4.97 4.84 -15.06
CA PHE A 120 5.46 3.99 -16.17
C PHE A 120 5.70 2.51 -15.81
N THR A 121 4.94 1.98 -14.84
CA THR A 121 4.95 0.56 -14.47
C THR A 121 3.65 -0.16 -14.86
N PHE A 122 3.39 -1.36 -14.34
CA PHE A 122 2.39 -2.28 -14.89
C PHE A 122 0.98 -2.11 -14.30
N VAL A 123 0.81 -2.33 -12.99
CA VAL A 123 -0.52 -2.30 -12.35
C VAL A 123 -0.98 -0.86 -12.11
N CYS A 124 -0.07 0.06 -11.82
CA CYS A 124 -0.34 1.46 -11.50
C CYS A 124 -1.23 2.19 -12.53
N PRO A 125 -0.94 2.14 -13.86
CA PRO A 125 -1.79 2.82 -14.84
C PRO A 125 -3.22 2.28 -14.85
N SER A 126 -3.41 0.97 -14.59
CA SER A 126 -4.75 0.38 -14.56
C SER A 126 -5.62 0.96 -13.43
N GLU A 127 -5.03 1.18 -12.25
CA GLU A 127 -5.73 1.77 -11.11
C GLU A 127 -6.05 3.25 -11.37
N ILE A 128 -5.07 3.99 -11.88
CA ILE A 128 -5.20 5.43 -12.18
C ILE A 128 -6.32 5.67 -13.20
N VAL A 129 -6.30 4.92 -14.31
CA VAL A 129 -7.34 5.02 -15.35
C VAL A 129 -8.71 4.57 -14.81
N ALA A 130 -8.77 3.54 -13.97
CA ALA A 130 -10.03 3.09 -13.38
C ALA A 130 -10.65 4.13 -12.43
N PHE A 131 -9.84 4.85 -11.65
CA PHE A 131 -10.31 5.99 -10.86
C PHE A 131 -10.80 7.14 -11.75
N ASP A 132 -10.10 7.45 -12.85
CA ASP A 132 -10.52 8.50 -13.79
C ASP A 132 -11.87 8.18 -14.44
N GLN A 133 -12.09 6.93 -14.85
CA GLN A 133 -13.36 6.48 -15.43
C GLN A 133 -14.55 6.69 -14.48
N LYS A 134 -14.33 6.61 -13.17
CA LYS A 134 -15.35 6.80 -12.13
C LYS A 134 -15.25 8.13 -11.40
N ILE A 135 -14.45 9.08 -11.88
CA ILE A 135 -14.19 10.33 -11.15
C ILE A 135 -15.47 11.15 -10.90
N ALA A 136 -16.39 11.15 -11.87
CA ALA A 136 -17.67 11.84 -11.76
C ALA A 136 -18.53 11.29 -10.60
N GLU A 137 -18.42 9.99 -10.31
CA GLU A 137 -19.13 9.35 -9.19
C GLU A 137 -18.59 9.78 -7.83
N PHE A 138 -17.27 9.99 -7.71
CA PHE A 138 -16.66 10.55 -6.51
C PHE A 138 -17.05 12.01 -6.33
N GLN A 139 -16.99 12.79 -7.42
CA GLN A 139 -17.36 14.21 -7.41
C GLN A 139 -18.84 14.42 -7.03
N SER A 140 -19.76 13.59 -7.52
CA SER A 140 -21.18 13.66 -7.16
C SER A 140 -21.44 13.35 -5.68
N ARG A 141 -20.48 12.68 -5.01
CA ARG A 141 -20.49 12.38 -3.56
C ARG A 141 -19.68 13.41 -2.76
N ASN A 142 -19.25 14.51 -3.39
CA ASN A 142 -18.41 15.53 -2.77
C ASN A 142 -17.10 14.97 -2.18
N VAL A 143 -16.49 14.05 -2.94
CA VAL A 143 -15.19 13.43 -2.64
C VAL A 143 -14.14 13.98 -3.61
N GLU A 144 -12.99 14.37 -3.08
CA GLU A 144 -11.79 14.63 -3.85
C GLU A 144 -10.96 13.34 -3.95
N VAL A 145 -10.54 12.97 -5.17
CA VAL A 145 -9.64 11.83 -5.39
C VAL A 145 -8.24 12.36 -5.65
N ILE A 146 -7.25 11.83 -4.95
CA ILE A 146 -5.86 12.28 -5.03
C ILE A 146 -4.96 11.05 -5.15
N GLY A 147 -4.22 10.95 -6.25
CA GLY A 147 -3.16 9.97 -6.42
C GLY A 147 -1.83 10.50 -5.88
N CYS A 148 -0.94 9.63 -5.41
CA CYS A 148 0.40 10.01 -4.97
C CYS A 148 1.41 8.91 -5.26
N SER A 149 2.59 9.28 -5.77
CA SER A 149 3.76 8.40 -5.78
C SER A 149 5.01 9.18 -5.39
N ILE A 150 6.15 8.50 -5.38
CA ILE A 150 7.46 9.11 -5.10
C ILE A 150 8.06 9.83 -6.32
N ASP A 151 7.38 9.82 -7.46
CA ASP A 151 7.82 10.45 -8.69
C ASP A 151 7.67 11.99 -8.62
N SER A 152 8.34 12.70 -9.52
CA SER A 152 8.22 14.16 -9.60
C SER A 152 7.00 14.58 -10.42
N LYS A 153 6.48 15.80 -10.18
CA LYS A 153 5.38 16.39 -10.97
C LYS A 153 5.66 16.44 -12.47
N PHE A 154 6.94 16.54 -12.87
CA PHE A 154 7.33 16.51 -14.28
C PHE A 154 7.15 15.13 -14.91
N VAL A 155 7.44 14.06 -14.15
CA VAL A 155 7.23 12.67 -14.61
C VAL A 155 5.73 12.38 -14.73
N HIS A 156 4.94 12.82 -13.74
CA HIS A 156 3.47 12.76 -13.81
C HIS A 156 2.92 13.45 -15.06
N HIS A 157 3.38 14.67 -15.37
CA HIS A 157 2.96 15.39 -16.58
C HIS A 157 3.32 14.61 -17.85
N ALA A 158 4.56 14.13 -17.95
CA ALA A 158 4.99 13.34 -19.10
C ALA A 158 4.16 12.04 -19.25
N TRP A 159 3.77 11.42 -18.14
CA TRP A 159 2.95 10.21 -18.17
C TRP A 159 1.50 10.48 -18.61
N ARG A 160 0.96 11.64 -18.21
CA ARG A 160 -0.33 12.16 -18.69
C ARG A 160 -0.32 12.47 -20.19
N ASP A 161 0.79 13.00 -20.71
CA ASP A 161 0.95 13.26 -22.15
C ASP A 161 1.16 11.99 -22.98
N THR A 162 1.49 10.88 -22.32
CA THR A 162 1.67 9.59 -22.99
C THR A 162 0.31 8.95 -23.29
N PRO A 163 0.04 8.54 -24.54
CA PRO A 163 -1.20 7.84 -24.89
C PRO A 163 -1.37 6.49 -24.18
N LEU A 164 -2.63 6.10 -23.92
CA LEU A 164 -2.96 4.82 -23.27
C LEU A 164 -2.39 3.60 -24.00
N ASN A 165 -2.43 3.60 -25.34
CA ASN A 165 -1.89 2.50 -26.16
C ASN A 165 -0.35 2.43 -26.16
N LYS A 166 0.33 3.35 -25.48
CA LYS A 166 1.78 3.36 -25.25
C LYS A 166 2.14 3.19 -23.77
N GLY A 167 1.20 2.76 -22.93
CA GLY A 167 1.42 2.59 -21.49
C GLY A 167 1.37 3.88 -20.68
N GLY A 168 0.84 4.96 -21.26
CA GLY A 168 0.52 6.19 -20.55
C GLY A 168 -0.82 6.13 -19.82
N ILE A 169 -1.17 7.23 -19.15
CA ILE A 169 -2.45 7.38 -18.44
C ILE A 169 -3.40 8.39 -19.10
N GLY A 170 -2.92 9.15 -20.09
CA GLY A 170 -3.70 10.21 -20.72
C GLY A 170 -4.04 11.36 -19.76
N PRO A 171 -4.83 12.35 -20.21
CA PRO A 171 -5.27 13.46 -19.38
C PRO A 171 -6.34 12.99 -18.37
N ILE A 172 -5.89 12.63 -17.17
CA ILE A 172 -6.77 12.30 -16.04
C ILE A 172 -7.33 13.56 -15.36
N LYS A 173 -8.52 13.42 -14.75
CA LYS A 173 -9.34 14.53 -14.24
C LYS A 173 -9.23 14.73 -12.72
N TYR A 174 -8.15 14.27 -12.13
CA TYR A 174 -7.87 14.41 -10.71
C TYR A 174 -6.37 14.61 -10.46
N THR A 175 -6.04 15.02 -9.24
CA THR A 175 -4.69 15.47 -8.87
C THR A 175 -3.73 14.30 -8.65
N LEU A 176 -2.48 14.44 -9.11
CA LEU A 176 -1.35 13.57 -8.73
C LEU A 176 -0.32 14.35 -7.92
N LEU A 177 -0.09 13.93 -6.67
CA LEU A 177 0.92 14.48 -5.78
C LEU A 177 2.28 13.83 -6.02
N ALA A 178 3.32 14.67 -6.03
CA ALA A 178 4.71 14.27 -6.14
C ALA A 178 5.38 14.22 -4.75
N ASP A 179 5.56 13.02 -4.21
CA ASP A 179 6.26 12.78 -2.93
C ASP A 179 7.74 12.42 -3.14
N VAL A 180 8.47 13.28 -3.84
CA VAL A 180 9.89 13.04 -4.20
C VAL A 180 10.77 12.77 -2.97
N LYS A 181 10.44 13.40 -1.84
CA LYS A 181 11.16 13.23 -0.57
C LYS A 181 10.76 11.97 0.20
N LYS A 182 9.71 11.25 -0.25
CA LYS A 182 9.14 10.05 0.39
C LYS A 182 8.59 10.28 1.79
N GLU A 183 8.40 11.54 2.17
CA GLU A 183 7.97 11.93 3.50
C GLU A 183 6.47 11.66 3.69
N LEU A 184 5.68 11.81 2.62
CA LEU A 184 4.25 11.57 2.69
C LEU A 184 3.95 10.07 2.77
N ALA A 185 4.59 9.26 1.94
CA ALA A 185 4.48 7.81 1.98
C ALA A 185 4.94 7.24 3.33
N ASP A 186 5.99 7.80 3.95
CA ASP A 186 6.44 7.40 5.29
C ASP A 186 5.43 7.82 6.39
N LYS A 187 4.91 9.05 6.34
CA LYS A 187 3.85 9.54 7.26
C LYS A 187 2.61 8.65 7.24
N TYR A 188 2.19 8.22 6.05
CA TYR A 188 1.07 7.29 5.86
C TYR A 188 1.46 5.81 6.05
N GLN A 189 2.73 5.52 6.37
CA GLN A 189 3.26 4.18 6.66
C GLN A 189 3.08 3.19 5.51
N VAL A 190 3.17 3.70 4.29
CA VAL A 190 3.10 2.91 3.06
C VAL A 190 4.42 2.90 2.31
N LEU A 191 5.44 3.66 2.74
CA LEU A 191 6.78 3.57 2.19
C LEU A 191 7.39 2.19 2.47
N LEU A 192 7.90 1.54 1.43
CA LEU A 192 8.73 0.34 1.52
C LEU A 192 10.21 0.76 1.41
N PRO A 193 10.95 0.88 2.54
CA PRO A 193 12.27 1.52 2.53
C PRO A 193 13.33 0.74 1.73
N SER A 194 13.19 -0.58 1.65
CA SER A 194 14.09 -1.45 0.89
C SER A 194 14.03 -1.23 -0.62
N GLU A 195 12.89 -0.76 -1.12
CA GLU A 195 12.66 -0.55 -2.55
C GLU A 195 12.53 0.94 -2.92
N GLY A 196 12.36 1.82 -1.94
CA GLY A 196 12.22 3.25 -2.15
C GLY A 196 10.92 3.66 -2.83
N VAL A 197 9.89 2.82 -2.77
CA VAL A 197 8.57 3.03 -3.38
C VAL A 197 7.46 2.91 -2.34
N ALA A 198 6.27 3.43 -2.64
CA ALA A 198 5.10 3.22 -1.82
C ALA A 198 4.39 1.90 -2.15
N LEU A 199 3.87 1.22 -1.14
CA LEU A 199 2.85 0.18 -1.28
C LEU A 199 1.54 0.78 -1.83
N ARG A 200 0.62 -0.09 -2.25
CA ARG A 200 -0.69 0.31 -2.76
C ARG A 200 -1.66 0.65 -1.62
N GLY A 201 -1.36 1.72 -0.90
CA GLY A 201 -2.19 2.25 0.18
C GLY A 201 -3.32 3.13 -0.32
N LEU A 202 -4.53 2.98 0.21
CA LEU A 202 -5.67 3.86 -0.03
C LEU A 202 -6.26 4.27 1.32
N PHE A 203 -6.60 5.55 1.45
CA PHE A 203 -7.16 6.15 2.67
C PHE A 203 -8.40 6.95 2.32
N LEU A 204 -9.52 6.64 2.97
CA LEU A 204 -10.73 7.46 2.98
C LEU A 204 -10.69 8.37 4.20
N ILE A 205 -10.65 9.67 3.95
CA ILE A 205 -10.55 10.73 4.95
C ILE A 205 -11.86 11.52 4.94
N ASP A 206 -12.47 11.70 6.11
CA ASP A 206 -13.71 12.47 6.25
C ASP A 206 -13.48 13.98 6.21
N LYS A 207 -14.59 14.73 6.23
CA LYS A 207 -14.56 16.20 6.23
C LYS A 207 -13.88 16.78 7.48
N GLN A 208 -13.77 16.03 8.57
CA GLN A 208 -13.09 16.45 9.79
C GLN A 208 -11.59 16.18 9.73
N GLY A 209 -11.10 15.54 8.65
CA GLY A 209 -9.71 15.16 8.47
C GLY A 209 -9.34 13.87 9.20
N VAL A 210 -10.32 13.02 9.53
CA VAL A 210 -10.10 11.72 10.18
C VAL A 210 -10.05 10.63 9.12
N VAL A 211 -9.06 9.74 9.20
CA VAL A 211 -9.01 8.52 8.39
C VAL A 211 -10.11 7.56 8.88
N ARG A 212 -11.10 7.27 8.03
CA ARG A 212 -12.22 6.37 8.36
C ARG A 212 -12.06 4.96 7.82
N HIS A 213 -11.28 4.82 6.76
CA HIS A 213 -10.99 3.52 6.15
C HIS A 213 -9.62 3.54 5.48
N ALA A 214 -8.91 2.41 5.53
CA ALA A 214 -7.63 2.23 4.85
C ALA A 214 -7.51 0.81 4.30
N VAL A 215 -6.91 0.70 3.12
CA VAL A 215 -6.55 -0.57 2.46
C VAL A 215 -5.09 -0.48 2.04
N ILE A 216 -4.30 -1.50 2.34
CA ILE A 216 -2.90 -1.60 1.91
C ILE A 216 -2.73 -2.93 1.20
N ASN A 217 -2.51 -2.87 -0.10
CA ASN A 217 -2.19 -4.04 -0.90
C ASN A 217 -0.69 -4.14 -1.15
N ASP A 218 -0.20 -5.39 -1.25
CA ASP A 218 1.14 -5.66 -1.76
C ASP A 218 1.25 -5.26 -3.25
N LEU A 219 2.48 -5.07 -3.73
CA LEU A 219 2.80 -4.55 -5.07
C LEU A 219 2.08 -5.24 -6.24
N PRO A 220 1.87 -6.57 -6.28
CA PRO A 220 1.23 -7.22 -7.42
C PRO A 220 -0.31 -7.15 -7.40
N LEU A 221 -0.92 -6.66 -6.31
CA LEU A 221 -2.38 -6.74 -6.09
C LEU A 221 -3.06 -5.38 -6.29
N GLY A 222 -3.73 -5.17 -7.42
CA GLY A 222 -4.52 -3.97 -7.68
C GLY A 222 -5.73 -3.83 -6.73
N ARG A 223 -6.19 -2.60 -6.52
CA ARG A 223 -7.37 -2.26 -5.71
C ARG A 223 -8.65 -2.28 -6.55
N SER A 224 -9.79 -2.33 -5.85
CA SER A 224 -11.11 -2.16 -6.44
C SER A 224 -11.62 -0.74 -6.22
N VAL A 225 -11.88 -0.02 -7.33
CA VAL A 225 -12.49 1.33 -7.29
C VAL A 225 -13.94 1.26 -6.81
N ASP A 226 -14.65 0.16 -7.13
CA ASP A 226 -16.01 -0.07 -6.65
C ASP A 226 -16.07 -0.20 -5.12
N GLU A 227 -15.08 -0.87 -4.53
CA GLU A 227 -15.02 -0.98 -3.07
C GLU A 227 -14.71 0.37 -2.42
N ALA A 228 -13.85 1.18 -3.04
CA ALA A 228 -13.59 2.55 -2.58
C ALA A 228 -14.87 3.41 -2.62
N LEU A 229 -15.67 3.32 -3.70
CA LEU A 229 -16.98 3.99 -3.79
C LEU A 229 -17.97 3.46 -2.75
N ARG A 230 -18.05 2.13 -2.56
CA ARG A 230 -18.92 1.50 -1.57
C ARG A 230 -18.61 1.99 -0.16
N MET A 231 -17.33 2.14 0.18
CA MET A 231 -16.89 2.65 1.47
C MET A 231 -17.21 4.13 1.68
N VAL A 232 -17.12 4.95 0.62
CA VAL A 232 -17.62 6.34 0.64
C VAL A 232 -19.12 6.35 0.94
N ASP A 233 -19.90 5.58 0.19
CA ASP A 233 -21.36 5.52 0.37
C ASP A 233 -21.73 5.03 1.77
N ALA A 234 -21.01 4.05 2.33
CA ALA A 234 -21.26 3.52 3.66
C ALA A 234 -20.96 4.54 4.76
N LEU A 235 -19.86 5.29 4.62
CA LEU A 235 -19.50 6.37 5.54
C LEU A 235 -20.57 7.46 5.53
N GLN A 236 -20.98 7.92 4.35
CA GLN A 236 -21.97 8.98 4.21
C GLN A 236 -23.36 8.55 4.69
N HIS A 237 -23.75 7.29 4.48
CA HIS A 237 -24.97 6.73 5.06
C HIS A 237 -24.93 6.79 6.59
N HIS A 238 -23.86 6.27 7.20
CA HIS A 238 -23.70 6.29 8.64
C HIS A 238 -23.76 7.72 9.23
N GLU A 239 -23.07 8.67 8.60
CA GLU A 239 -23.05 10.06 9.06
C GLU A 239 -24.39 10.78 8.90
N SER A 240 -25.21 10.41 7.91
CA SER A 240 -26.49 11.05 7.64
C SER A 240 -27.65 10.49 8.47
N VAL A 241 -27.68 9.18 8.71
CA VAL A 241 -28.81 8.53 9.41
C VAL A 241 -28.46 7.87 10.75
N GLY A 242 -27.17 7.73 11.09
CA GLY A 242 -26.72 7.12 12.34
C GLY A 242 -26.81 5.58 12.39
N GLU A 243 -27.26 4.94 11.31
CA GLU A 243 -27.27 3.48 11.18
C GLU A 243 -25.87 2.93 10.88
N VAL A 244 -25.60 1.69 11.26
CA VAL A 244 -24.39 0.97 10.85
C VAL A 244 -24.65 0.20 9.56
N CYS A 245 -23.61 0.06 8.73
CA CYS A 245 -23.66 -0.65 7.46
C CYS A 245 -23.16 -2.10 7.63
N PRO A 246 -24.01 -3.12 7.47
CA PRO A 246 -23.63 -4.53 7.64
C PRO A 246 -22.65 -5.04 6.57
N ALA A 247 -22.21 -6.30 6.71
CA ALA A 247 -21.32 -6.92 5.73
C ALA A 247 -21.94 -6.90 4.32
N ASN A 248 -21.13 -6.60 3.31
CA ASN A 248 -21.54 -6.45 1.91
C ASN A 248 -22.62 -5.37 1.66
N TRP A 249 -22.80 -4.41 2.58
CA TRP A 249 -23.74 -3.31 2.39
C TRP A 249 -23.37 -2.47 1.16
N THR A 250 -24.38 -2.16 0.35
CA THR A 250 -24.29 -1.25 -0.80
C THR A 250 -25.31 -0.12 -0.65
N LYS A 251 -25.08 0.99 -1.35
CA LYS A 251 -26.01 2.12 -1.36
C LYS A 251 -27.45 1.68 -1.64
N GLY A 252 -28.38 2.13 -0.81
CA GLY A 252 -29.80 1.78 -0.89
C GLY A 252 -30.20 0.50 -0.14
N ALA A 253 -29.24 -0.31 0.32
CA ALA A 253 -29.51 -1.44 1.20
C ALA A 253 -29.88 -0.97 2.61
N LYS A 254 -30.67 -1.79 3.32
CA LYS A 254 -31.09 -1.51 4.69
C LYS A 254 -29.87 -1.50 5.62
N GLY A 255 -29.70 -0.41 6.37
CA GLY A 255 -28.75 -0.34 7.49
C GLY A 255 -29.29 -1.01 8.74
N MET A 256 -28.49 -1.04 9.79
CA MET A 256 -28.84 -1.65 11.08
C MET A 256 -28.70 -0.62 12.19
N LYS A 257 -29.68 -0.56 13.10
CA LYS A 257 -29.55 0.28 14.29
C LYS A 257 -28.52 -0.36 15.24
N PRO A 258 -27.59 0.41 15.80
CA PRO A 258 -26.56 -0.12 16.71
C PRO A 258 -27.11 -0.38 18.12
N THR A 259 -28.20 -1.15 18.23
CA THR A 259 -28.78 -1.61 19.50
C THR A 259 -29.05 -3.12 19.43
N SER A 260 -29.19 -3.77 20.58
CA SER A 260 -29.50 -5.20 20.65
C SER A 260 -30.77 -5.57 19.86
N GLU A 261 -31.80 -4.74 19.96
CA GLU A 261 -33.08 -4.90 19.24
C GLU A 261 -32.91 -4.63 17.74
N GLY A 262 -32.07 -3.64 17.37
CA GLY A 262 -31.71 -3.36 15.99
C GLY A 262 -31.03 -4.54 15.31
N VAL A 263 -30.11 -5.20 16.01
CA VAL A 263 -29.45 -6.42 15.54
C VAL A 263 -30.45 -7.58 15.44
N ALA A 264 -31.23 -7.84 16.49
CA ALA A 264 -32.20 -8.92 16.53
C ALA A 264 -33.28 -8.82 15.43
N SER A 265 -33.65 -7.59 15.06
CA SER A 265 -34.59 -7.35 13.96
C SER A 265 -33.96 -7.39 12.57
N TYR A 266 -32.65 -7.13 12.45
CA TYR A 266 -31.95 -7.12 11.17
C TYR A 266 -31.50 -8.51 10.73
N LEU A 267 -30.85 -9.28 11.60
CA LEU A 267 -30.23 -10.56 11.22
C LEU A 267 -31.19 -11.56 10.56
N PRO A 268 -32.46 -11.72 11.00
CA PRO A 268 -33.41 -12.61 10.32
C PRO A 268 -33.77 -12.18 8.88
N THR A 269 -33.45 -10.94 8.49
CA THR A 269 -33.64 -10.44 7.12
C THR A 269 -32.48 -10.75 6.20
N MET A 270 -31.33 -11.17 6.74
CA MET A 270 -30.21 -11.66 5.95
C MET A 270 -30.57 -13.07 5.45
N LYS A 271 -30.68 -13.23 4.14
CA LYS A 271 -30.90 -14.52 3.46
C LYS A 271 -29.59 -15.01 2.83
#